data_AF-A0A355FRK4-F1
#
_entry.id   AF-A0A355FRK4-F1
#
_cell.length_a   1.000
_cell.length_b   1.000
_cell.length_c   1.000
_cell.angle_alpha   90.00
_cell.angle_beta   90.00
_cell.angle_gamma   90.00
#
_symmetry.space_group_name_H-M   'P 1'
#
loop_
_entity.id
_entity.type
_entity.pdbx_description
1 polymer ?
#
loop_
_entity_poly.entity_id
_entity_poly.type
_entity_poly.pdbx_seq_one_letter_code
_entity_poly.pdbx_strand_id
1 'polypeptide(L)' 'MEIDLCQIYTCPRCRMETPHYLQVRREERVAISCSRCQTTSLLEAAELENHQAWWEAELEQILSG' A
#
# COMPACT_ATOMS: atom_id res chain seq x y z
N MET A 1 -9.65 -11.04 -14.63
CA MET A 1 -8.71 -11.09 -13.50
C MET A 1 -8.60 -9.64 -13.05
N GLU A 2 -9.50 -9.22 -12.16
CA GLU A 2 -9.37 -7.92 -11.51
C GLU A 2 -8.01 -7.90 -10.84
N ILE A 3 -7.23 -6.87 -11.11
CA ILE A 3 -6.06 -6.59 -10.30
C ILE A 3 -6.65 -6.22 -8.95
N ASP A 4 -6.67 -7.15 -7.99
CA ASP A 4 -6.93 -6.82 -6.60
C ASP A 4 -6.01 -5.65 -6.26
N LEU A 5 -6.62 -4.48 -6.03
CA LEU A 5 -5.96 -3.18 -6.06
C LEU A 5 -4.69 -3.23 -5.21
N CYS A 6 -3.54 -3.22 -5.90
CA CYS A 6 -2.25 -3.18 -5.24
C CYS A 6 -2.04 -1.75 -4.72
N GLN A 7 -1.90 -1.59 -3.41
CA GLN A 7 -1.58 -0.30 -2.80
C GLN A 7 -0.10 -0.24 -2.49
N ILE A 8 0.50 0.91 -2.73
CA ILE A 8 1.87 1.19 -2.34
C ILE A 8 1.88 1.45 -0.83
N TYR A 9 2.84 0.82 -0.16
CA TYR A 9 3.08 1.03 1.27
C TYR A 9 4.53 0.72 1.60
N THR A 10 5.05 1.33 2.66
CA THR A 10 6.39 1.02 3.18
C THR A 10 6.36 -0.25 4.03
N CYS A 11 6.89 -1.35 3.48
CA CYS A 11 6.89 -2.62 4.21
C CYS A 11 7.75 -2.54 5.49
N PRO A 12 7.23 -2.88 6.68
CA PRO A 12 8.01 -2.80 7.93
C PRO A 12 9.17 -3.80 7.99
N ARG A 13 9.13 -4.89 7.22
CA ARG A 13 10.19 -5.91 7.20
C ARG A 13 11.31 -5.57 6.21
N CYS A 14 10.99 -5.37 4.93
CA CYS A 14 12.03 -5.09 3.93
C CYS A 14 12.33 -3.59 3.78
N ARG A 15 11.55 -2.72 4.43
CA ARG A 15 11.71 -1.25 4.43
C ARG A 15 11.70 -0.63 3.03
N MET A 16 11.04 -1.30 2.10
CA MET A 16 10.88 -0.83 0.73
C MET A 16 9.46 -0.36 0.55
N GLU A 17 9.33 0.74 -0.17
CA GLU A 17 8.08 1.17 -0.76
C GLU A 17 7.79 0.28 -1.96
N THR A 18 6.73 -0.51 -1.86
CA THR A 18 6.44 -1.58 -2.80
C THR A 18 4.94 -1.83 -2.85
N PRO A 19 4.42 -2.42 -3.95
CA PRO A 19 3.05 -2.90 -3.97
C PRO A 19 2.77 -3.90 -2.85
N HIS A 20 1.61 -3.77 -2.22
CA HIS A 20 1.07 -4.74 -1.27
C HIS A 20 -0.30 -5.21 -1.74
N TYR A 21 -0.56 -6.51 -1.58
CA TYR A 21 -1.84 -7.13 -1.88
C TYR A 21 -2.79 -6.97 -0.70
N LEU A 22 -3.95 -6.35 -0.91
CA LEU A 22 -5.01 -6.32 0.11
C LEU A 22 -5.48 -7.76 0.38
N GLN A 23 -5.38 -8.21 1.63
CA GLN A 23 -5.83 -9.55 2.04
C GLN A 23 -7.23 -9.49 2.63
N VAL A 24 -7.47 -8.50 3.49
CA VAL A 24 -8.78 -8.27 4.11
C VAL A 24 -8.92 -6.78 4.45
N ARG A 25 -10.14 -6.27 4.33
CA ARG A 25 -10.56 -4.96 4.84
C ARG A 25 -11.77 -5.18 5.76
N ARG A 26 -11.71 -4.67 6.98
CA ARG A 26 -12.82 -4.67 7.94
C ARG A 26 -12.86 -3.34 8.67
N GLU A 27 -13.94 -2.60 8.47
CA GLU A 27 -14.15 -1.29 9.09
C GLU A 27 -12.92 -0.39 8.92
N GLU A 28 -12.26 -0.04 10.01
CA GLU A 28 -11.09 0.84 10.05
C GLU A 28 -9.76 0.11 9.87
N ARG A 29 -9.74 -1.23 9.76
CA ARG A 29 -8.50 -2.01 9.63
C ARG A 29 -8.37 -2.70 8.28
N VAL A 30 -7.15 -2.76 7.80
CA VAL A 30 -6.76 -3.49 6.58
C VAL A 30 -5.57 -4.38 6.88
N ALA A 31 -5.59 -5.60 6.37
CA ALA A 31 -4.41 -6.44 6.31
C ALA A 31 -3.90 -6.48 4.87
N ILE A 32 -2.63 -6.19 4.70
CA ILE A 32 -1.95 -6.16 3.41
C ILE A 32 -0.74 -7.08 3.44
N SER A 33 -0.38 -7.68 2.31
CA SER A 33 0.79 -8.55 2.18
C SER A 33 1.79 -7.96 1.19
N CYS A 34 3.03 -7.77 1.63
CA CYS A 34 4.11 -7.25 0.80
C CYS A 34 4.38 -8.17 -0.40
N SER A 35 4.30 -7.63 -1.62
CA SER A 35 4.58 -8.39 -2.85
C SER A 35 6.03 -8.89 -2.94
N ARG A 36 6.96 -8.26 -2.21
CA ARG A 36 8.39 -8.61 -2.23
C ARG A 36 8.78 -9.67 -1.20
N CYS A 37 8.44 -9.44 0.07
CA CYS A 37 8.91 -10.30 1.18
C CYS A 37 7.78 -11.07 1.87
N GLN A 38 6.55 -10.98 1.34
CA GLN A 38 5.35 -11.68 1.82
C GLN A 38 4.98 -11.38 3.27
N THR A 39 5.53 -10.32 3.86
CA THR A 39 5.15 -9.90 5.21
C THR A 39 3.75 -9.33 5.19
N THR A 40 2.89 -9.89 6.03
CA THR A 40 1.56 -9.32 6.28
C THR A 40 1.68 -8.22 7.34
N SER A 41 1.01 -7.10 7.10
CA SER A 41 0.91 -5.98 8.02
C SER A 41 -0.56 -5.65 8.24
N LEU A 42 -0.93 -5.40 9.48
CA LEU A 42 -2.26 -4.95 9.88
C LEU A 42 -2.15 -3.48 10.27
N LEU A 43 -2.92 -2.63 9.62
CA LEU A 43 -2.86 -1.18 9.80
C LEU A 43 -4.26 -0.56 9.69
N GLU A 44 -4.34 0.73 10.00
CA GLU A 44 -5.55 1.52 9.75
C GLU A 44 -5.79 1.69 8.26
N ALA A 45 -7.04 1.58 7.82
CA ALA A 45 -7.44 1.84 6.44
C ALA A 45 -7.06 3.27 6.02
N ALA A 46 -7.27 4.24 6.92
CA ALA A 46 -6.92 5.64 6.70
C ALA A 46 -5.40 5.84 6.56
N GLU A 47 -4.57 5.08 7.29
CA GLU A 47 -3.12 5.14 7.15
C GLU A 47 -2.69 4.68 5.75
N LEU A 48 -3.25 3.57 5.27
CA LEU A 48 -2.97 3.05 3.93
C LEU A 48 -3.41 4.02 2.84
N GLU A 49 -4.62 4.58 2.96
CA GLU A 49 -5.19 5.53 1.99
C GLU A 49 -4.40 6.83 1.94
N ASN A 50 -4.01 7.38 3.09
CA ASN A 50 -3.18 8.58 3.16
C ASN A 50 -1.80 8.35 2.53
N HIS A 51 -1.19 7.19 2.78
CA HIS A 51 0.11 6.84 2.20
C HIS A 51 0.00 6.69 0.67
N GLN A 52 -1.03 6.02 0.17
CA GLN A 52 -1.30 5.89 -1.26
C GLN A 52 -1.46 7.27 -1.92
N ALA A 53 -2.28 8.15 -1.33
CA ALA A 53 -2.51 9.49 -1.88
C ALA A 53 -1.23 10.34 -1.93
N TRP A 54 -0.40 10.25 -0.89
CA TRP A 54 0.91 10.90 -0.88
C TRP A 54 1.82 10.38 -2.01
N TRP A 55 1.87 9.05 -2.19
CA TRP A 55 2.67 8.42 -3.24
C TRP A 55 2.22 8.83 -4.65
N GLU A 56 0.91 8.85 -4.90
CA GLU A 56 0.35 9.29 -6.18
C GLU A 56 0.67 10.75 -6.48
N ALA A 57 0.61 11.62 -5.46
CA ALA A 57 0.97 13.02 -5.61
C ALA A 57 2.47 13.24 -5.90
N GLU A 58 3.35 12.40 -5.36
CA GLU A 58 4.79 12.42 -5.71
C GLU A 58 4.99 11.95 -7.16
N LEU A 59 4.31 10.88 -7.57
CA LEU A 59 4.37 10.39 -8.95
C LEU A 59 3.86 11.44 -9.95
N GLU A 60 2.75 12.12 -9.65
CA GLU A 60 2.20 13.17 -10.51
C GLU A 60 3.19 14.33 -10.70
N GLN A 61 3.90 14.74 -9.63
CA GLN A 61 4.94 15.76 -9.72
C GLN A 61 6.11 15.34 -10.61
N ILE A 62 6.51 14.07 -10.54
CA ILE A 62 7.59 13.52 -11.39
C ILE A 62 7.17 13.45 -12.85
N LEU A 63 5.91 13.08 -13.14
CA LEU A 63 5.41 12.92 -14.50
C LEU A 63 5.01 14.25 -15.17
N SER A 64 4.68 15.26 -14.37
CA SER A 64 4.27 16.59 -14.86
C SER A 64 5.41 17.60 -14.94
N GLY A 65 6.62 17.22 -14.54
CA GLY A 65 7.87 18.01 -14.66
C GLY A 65 8.63 17.70 -15.95
#